data_AF-A0AAW6M759-F1
#
_entry.id   AF-A0AAW6M759-F1
#
_cell.length_a   1.000
_cell.length_b   1.000
_cell.length_c   1.000
_cell.angle_alpha   90.00
_cell.angle_beta   90.00
_cell.angle_gamma   90.00
#
_symmetry.space_group_name_H-M   'P 1'
#
loop_
_entity.id
_entity.type
_entity.pdbx_description
1 polymer ?
#
loop_
_entity_poly.entity_id
_entity_poly.type
_entity_poly.pdbx_seq_one_letter_code
_entity_poly.pdbx_strand_id
1 'polypeptide(L)'
;RDPGLTHKADILTESRAAAAGGVTSIMEMPNTNPLTTTLIALEQKFDFLNEKCIVNHSSYFGATNNNYTEFNQLDKHRVCGIKLFMGSSTGNMLVDKSNSLLNIFNG
;
A
#
# COMPACT_ATOMS: atom_id res chain seq x y z
N ARG A 1 1.53 -8.66 -2.58
CA ARG A 1 2.60 -9.52 -1.99
C ARG A 1 3.93 -9.38 -2.74
N ASP A 2 3.90 -8.83 -3.94
CA ASP A 2 5.06 -8.43 -4.72
C ASP A 2 5.25 -6.91 -4.54
N PRO A 3 6.46 -6.42 -4.24
CA PRO A 3 7.73 -7.15 -4.12
C PRO A 3 7.92 -7.96 -2.82
N GLY A 4 8.84 -8.92 -2.91
CA GLY A 4 9.55 -9.56 -1.78
C GLY A 4 8.88 -10.74 -1.08
N LEU A 5 7.59 -10.99 -1.29
CA LEU A 5 6.89 -12.18 -0.77
C LEU A 5 6.24 -12.99 -1.91
N THR A 6 6.89 -13.02 -3.07
CA THR A 6 6.36 -13.58 -4.33
C THR A 6 6.12 -15.08 -4.30
N HIS A 7 6.79 -15.82 -3.40
CA HIS A 7 6.46 -17.23 -3.14
C HIS A 7 5.03 -17.45 -2.63
N LYS A 8 4.38 -16.40 -2.09
CA LYS A 8 2.97 -16.45 -1.66
C LYS A 8 2.01 -16.06 -2.78
N ALA A 9 2.37 -15.02 -3.54
CA ALA A 9 1.57 -14.43 -4.62
C ALA A 9 2.37 -13.34 -5.36
N ASP A 10 2.20 -13.23 -6.67
CA ASP A 10 2.82 -12.22 -7.55
C ASP A 10 1.74 -11.36 -8.25
N ILE A 11 2.04 -10.09 -8.57
CA ILE A 11 1.03 -9.17 -9.15
C ILE A 11 0.44 -9.71 -10.47
N LEU A 12 1.26 -10.32 -11.34
CA LEU A 12 0.79 -10.83 -12.62
C LEU A 12 -0.13 -12.04 -12.43
N THR A 13 0.21 -12.95 -11.52
CA THR A 13 -0.62 -14.15 -11.27
C THR A 13 -1.95 -13.76 -10.64
N GLU A 14 -1.93 -12.89 -9.63
CA GLU A 14 -3.15 -12.51 -8.91
C GLU A 14 -4.05 -11.59 -9.73
N SER A 15 -3.50 -10.69 -10.56
CA SER A 15 -4.32 -9.85 -11.45
C SER A 15 -5.00 -10.68 -12.54
N ARG A 16 -4.37 -11.76 -13.02
CA ARG A 16 -5.03 -12.74 -13.91
C ARG A 16 -6.15 -13.49 -13.23
N ALA A 17 -5.95 -13.91 -11.98
CA ALA A 17 -6.99 -14.54 -11.18
C ALA A 17 -8.16 -13.57 -10.94
N ALA A 18 -7.88 -12.30 -10.63
CA ALA A 18 -8.87 -11.25 -10.48
C ALA A 18 -9.71 -11.08 -11.76
N ALA A 19 -9.05 -10.92 -12.91
CA ALA A 19 -9.73 -10.80 -14.21
C ALA A 19 -10.60 -12.02 -14.53
N ALA A 20 -10.10 -13.24 -14.30
CA ALA A 20 -10.85 -14.47 -14.51
C ALA A 20 -12.10 -14.56 -13.61
N GLY A 21 -12.04 -13.97 -12.41
CA GLY A 21 -13.17 -13.84 -11.49
C GLY A 21 -14.11 -12.66 -11.78
N GLY A 22 -13.89 -11.90 -12.85
CA GLY A 22 -14.69 -10.72 -13.20
C GLY A 22 -14.34 -9.44 -12.41
N VAL A 23 -13.25 -9.45 -11.64
CA VAL A 23 -12.74 -8.25 -10.95
C VAL A 23 -11.89 -7.43 -11.92
N THR A 24 -12.27 -6.18 -12.14
CA THR A 24 -11.63 -5.28 -13.12
C THR A 24 -10.74 -4.21 -12.50
N SER A 25 -10.75 -4.07 -11.17
CA SER A 25 -9.94 -3.09 -10.45
C SER A 25 -9.48 -3.65 -9.10
N ILE A 26 -8.24 -3.37 -8.71
CA ILE A 26 -7.67 -3.78 -7.41
C ILE A 26 -7.02 -2.61 -6.67
N MET A 27 -6.89 -2.73 -5.35
CA MET A 27 -6.19 -1.79 -4.48
C MET A 27 -5.14 -2.54 -3.68
N GLU A 28 -3.86 -2.25 -3.90
CA GLU A 28 -2.74 -2.97 -3.30
C GLU A 28 -2.44 -2.47 -1.88
N MET A 29 -2.32 -3.38 -0.93
CA MET A 29 -2.03 -3.07 0.48
C MET A 29 -0.53 -2.82 0.69
N PRO A 30 -0.12 -1.89 1.58
CA PRO A 30 1.27 -1.44 1.68
C PRO A 30 2.20 -2.43 2.42
N ASN A 31 1.69 -3.62 2.77
CA ASN A 31 2.38 -4.61 3.59
C ASN A 31 3.16 -5.66 2.76
N THR A 32 3.96 -5.16 1.83
CA THR A 32 4.93 -5.94 1.03
C THR A 32 6.35 -5.82 1.57
N ASN A 33 7.34 -6.33 0.85
CA ASN A 33 8.74 -6.17 1.22
C ASN A 33 9.56 -5.65 0.01
N PRO A 34 9.95 -4.36 -0.02
CA PRO A 34 9.76 -3.35 1.03
C PRO A 34 8.29 -2.92 1.23
N LEU A 35 8.06 -2.27 2.38
CA LEU A 35 6.78 -1.66 2.75
C LEU A 35 6.54 -0.38 1.95
N THR A 36 5.29 -0.09 1.60
CA THR A 36 4.92 1.14 0.86
C THR A 36 4.60 2.27 1.84
N THR A 37 5.59 2.72 2.60
CA THR A 37 5.45 3.72 3.68
C THR A 37 6.26 5.01 3.45
N THR A 38 6.91 5.14 2.28
CA THR A 38 7.63 6.35 1.86
C THR A 38 7.22 6.72 0.44
N LEU A 39 7.31 8.00 0.07
CA LEU A 39 6.98 8.45 -1.30
C LEU A 39 7.76 7.67 -2.38
N ILE A 40 9.04 7.41 -2.14
CA ILE A 40 9.88 6.62 -3.08
C ILE A 40 9.34 5.20 -3.23
N ALA A 41 9.00 4.52 -2.13
CA ALA A 41 8.45 3.17 -2.18
C ALA A 41 7.06 3.14 -2.85
N LEU A 42 6.29 4.22 -2.74
CA LEU A 42 5.00 4.38 -3.43
C LEU A 42 5.19 4.52 -4.95
N GLU A 43 6.12 5.36 -5.39
CA GLU A 43 6.42 5.49 -6.83
C GLU A 43 6.90 4.17 -7.42
N GLN A 44 7.85 3.51 -6.75
CA GLN A 44 8.31 2.17 -7.16
C GLN A 44 7.16 1.17 -7.22
N LYS A 45 6.21 1.22 -6.27
CA LYS A 45 5.04 0.35 -6.27
C LYS A 45 4.14 0.60 -7.47
N PHE A 46 3.93 1.86 -7.84
CA PHE A 46 3.18 2.21 -9.05
C PHE A 46 3.89 1.71 -10.31
N ASP A 47 5.21 1.88 -10.42
CA ASP A 47 5.97 1.35 -11.56
C ASP A 47 5.79 -0.17 -11.69
N PHE A 48 5.91 -0.92 -10.58
CA PHE A 48 5.68 -2.36 -10.56
C PHE A 48 4.25 -2.76 -10.95
N LEU A 49 3.24 -2.04 -10.46
CA LEU A 49 1.85 -2.31 -10.79
C LEU A 49 1.56 -2.00 -12.27
N ASN A 50 2.09 -0.89 -12.79
CA ASN A 50 1.96 -0.50 -14.19
C ASN A 50 2.62 -1.51 -15.15
N GLU A 51 3.74 -2.10 -14.74
CA GLU A 51 4.44 -3.11 -15.53
C GLU A 51 3.71 -4.46 -15.56
N LYS A 52 3.19 -4.91 -14.40
CA LYS A 52 2.74 -6.31 -14.23
C LYS A 52 1.23 -6.52 -14.13
N CYS A 53 0.46 -5.53 -13.69
CA CYS A 53 -0.96 -5.70 -13.39
C CYS A 53 -1.81 -5.61 -14.65
N ILE A 54 -2.66 -6.61 -14.90
CA ILE A 54 -3.50 -6.64 -16.12
C ILE A 54 -4.91 -6.03 -15.93
N VAL A 55 -5.22 -5.59 -14.72
CA VAL A 55 -6.48 -4.92 -14.38
C VAL A 55 -6.17 -3.51 -13.87
N ASN A 56 -7.19 -2.66 -13.76
CA ASN A 56 -7.00 -1.33 -13.19
C ASN A 56 -6.48 -1.44 -11.76
N HIS A 57 -5.63 -0.52 -11.34
CA HIS A 57 -5.00 -0.61 -10.03
C HIS A 57 -4.76 0.75 -9.40
N SER A 58 -4.70 0.73 -8.07
CA SER A 58 -4.12 1.78 -7.24
C SER A 58 -3.42 1.13 -6.04
N SER A 59 -2.70 1.93 -5.27
CA SER A 59 -1.99 1.48 -4.07
C SER A 59 -2.40 2.31 -2.86
N TYR A 60 -2.42 1.67 -1.69
CA TYR A 60 -2.53 2.35 -0.40
C TYR A 60 -1.15 2.85 0.03
N PHE A 61 -1.09 4.02 0.66
CA PHE A 61 0.09 4.46 1.40
C PHE A 61 0.02 3.94 2.84
N GLY A 62 1.10 3.32 3.34
CA GLY A 62 1.16 2.79 4.69
C GLY A 62 1.45 3.87 5.73
N ALA A 63 0.56 4.02 6.70
CA ALA A 63 0.82 4.83 7.88
C ALA A 63 1.73 4.07 8.87
N THR A 64 2.67 4.79 9.45
CA THR A 64 3.53 4.34 10.54
C THR A 64 3.46 5.33 11.69
N ASN A 65 4.12 5.04 12.81
CA ASN A 65 4.23 5.97 13.93
C ASN A 65 4.93 7.31 13.57
N ASN A 66 5.65 7.39 12.44
CA ASN A 66 6.62 8.46 12.19
C ASN A 66 6.47 9.21 10.85
N ASN A 67 5.55 8.82 9.96
CA ASN A 67 5.51 9.34 8.57
C ASN A 67 4.27 10.19 8.23
N TYR A 68 3.50 10.64 9.23
CA TYR A 68 2.29 11.46 9.00
C TYR A 68 2.61 12.78 8.26
N THR A 69 3.83 13.30 8.40
CA THR A 69 4.29 14.51 7.71
C THR A 69 4.44 14.34 6.19
N GLU A 70 4.43 13.11 5.68
CA GLU A 70 4.44 12.84 4.24
C GLU A 70 3.04 12.90 3.61
N PHE A 71 1.97 12.87 4.42
CA PHE A 71 0.61 12.72 3.90
C PHE A 71 0.16 13.91 3.03
N ASN A 72 0.62 15.11 3.36
CA ASN A 72 0.33 16.32 2.58
C ASN A 72 1.02 16.35 1.21
N GLN A 73 2.01 15.49 0.98
CA GLN A 73 2.72 15.34 -0.29
C GLN A 73 2.09 14.27 -1.19
N LEU A 74 1.14 13.47 -0.67
CA LEU A 74 0.47 12.46 -1.46
C LEU A 74 -0.50 13.10 -2.46
N ASP A 75 -0.39 12.67 -3.72
CA ASP A 75 -1.43 12.95 -4.70
C ASP A 75 -2.65 12.07 -4.43
N LYS A 76 -3.68 12.67 -3.85
CA LYS A 76 -4.97 12.04 -3.52
C LYS A 76 -5.71 11.47 -4.73
N HIS A 77 -5.33 11.83 -5.96
CA HIS A 77 -5.91 11.27 -7.18
C HIS A 77 -5.19 10.01 -7.66
N ARG A 78 -4.02 9.69 -7.10
CA ARG A 78 -3.22 8.51 -7.46
C ARG A 78 -3.35 7.39 -6.45
N VAL A 79 -3.33 7.72 -5.15
CA VAL A 79 -3.50 6.73 -4.07
C VAL A 79 -4.96 6.47 -3.76
N CYS A 80 -5.30 5.23 -3.44
CA CYS A 80 -6.67 4.86 -3.04
C CYS A 80 -6.95 5.15 -1.55
N GLY A 81 -5.92 5.50 -0.78
CA GLY A 81 -6.04 5.95 0.60
C GLY A 81 -4.77 5.73 1.42
N ILE A 82 -4.84 6.06 2.71
CA ILE A 82 -3.82 5.77 3.70
C ILE A 82 -4.29 4.59 4.55
N LYS A 83 -3.50 3.53 4.62
CA LYS A 83 -3.79 2.33 5.40
C LYS A 83 -3.01 2.33 6.71
N LEU A 84 -3.75 2.32 7.81
CA LEU A 84 -3.27 2.17 9.17
C LEU A 84 -3.50 0.74 9.68
N PHE A 85 -2.50 0.14 10.35
CA PHE A 85 -2.67 -1.12 11.08
C PHE A 85 -2.62 -0.84 12.59
N MET A 86 -3.79 -0.81 13.23
CA MET A 86 -3.95 -0.57 14.68
C MET A 86 -3.92 -1.87 15.52
N GLY A 87 -3.89 -3.02 14.86
CA GLY A 87 -3.72 -4.35 15.46
C GLY A 87 -2.60 -5.10 14.74
N SER A 88 -2.41 -6.39 15.09
CA SER A 88 -1.35 -7.27 14.57
C SER A 88 -0.83 -6.87 13.19
N SER A 89 0.46 -6.53 13.12
CA SER A 89 1.12 -6.05 11.91
C SER A 89 2.53 -6.61 11.81
N THR A 90 3.13 -6.50 10.63
CA THR A 90 4.50 -6.93 10.34
C THR A 90 5.43 -5.71 10.30
N GLY A 91 6.57 -5.79 10.98
CA GLY A 91 7.57 -4.69 11.01
C GLY A 91 7.05 -3.41 11.67
N ASN A 92 7.48 -2.25 11.18
CA ASN A 92 7.20 -0.93 11.77
C ASN A 92 5.81 -0.35 11.41
N MET A 93 4.89 -1.13 10.85
CA MET A 93 3.54 -0.66 10.48
C MET A 93 2.51 -0.77 11.60
N LEU A 94 2.84 -1.34 12.75
CA LEU A 94 1.95 -1.26 13.90
C LEU A 94 1.93 0.19 14.39
N VAL A 95 0.75 0.81 14.37
CA VAL A 95 0.54 2.15 14.91
C VAL A 95 -0.27 2.05 16.19
N ASP A 96 0.47 2.08 17.29
CA ASP A 96 0.02 1.80 18.66
C ASP A 96 0.17 3.00 19.61
N LYS A 97 0.83 4.08 19.16
CA LYS A 97 1.00 5.30 19.96
C LYS A 97 -0.19 6.22 19.77
N SER A 98 -0.87 6.57 20.86
CA SER A 98 -2.00 7.50 20.85
C SER A 98 -1.68 8.84 20.17
N ASN A 99 -0.46 9.38 20.39
CA ASN A 99 -0.05 10.63 19.74
C ASN A 99 0.08 10.48 18.21
N SER A 100 0.56 9.35 17.71
CA SER A 100 0.62 9.09 16.27
C SER A 100 -0.78 9.05 15.67
N LEU A 101 -1.73 8.40 16.35
CA LEU A 101 -3.14 8.36 15.92
C LEU A 101 -3.72 9.78 15.87
N LEU A 102 -3.52 10.59 16.92
CA LEU A 102 -3.98 11.97 16.94
C LEU A 102 -3.40 12.79 15.78
N ASN A 103 -2.10 12.67 15.50
CA ASN A 103 -1.48 13.37 14.39
C ASN A 103 -2.02 12.92 13.02
N ILE A 104 -2.35 11.63 12.88
CA ILE A 104 -2.88 11.06 11.63
C ILE A 104 -4.33 11.49 11.37
N PHE A 105 -5.17 11.56 12.42
CA PHE A 105 -6.60 11.88 12.28
C PHE A 105 -6.94 13.37 12.41
N ASN A 106 -6.04 14.19 12.97
CA ASN A 106 -6.24 15.64 13.10
C ASN A 106 -5.53 16.47 12.02
N GLY A 107 -4.77 15.84 11.12
CA GLY A 107 -4.17 16.47 9.94
C GLY A 107 -5.12 16.49 8.75
#